data_AF-A0A2U0RX56-F1
#
_entry.id   AF-A0A2U0RX56-F1
#
_cell.length_a   1.000
_cell.length_b   1.000
_cell.length_c   1.000
_cell.angle_alpha   90.00
_cell.angle_beta   90.00
_cell.angle_gamma   90.00
#
_symmetry.space_group_name_H-M   'P 1'
#
loop_
_entity.id
_entity.type
_entity.pdbx_description
1 polymer ?
#
loop_
_entity_poly.entity_id
_entity_poly.type
_entity_poly.pdbx_seq_one_letter_code
_entity_poly.pdbx_strand_id
1 'polypeptide(L)' 'TPETEGTYEIIASFAGDASYGSSAAATTVAVGASQTPAAPIEPDTPTTGLISTELAIAIAAIAACIIGAVAFFALRKRK' A
#
# COMPACT_ATOMS: atom_id res chain seq x y z
N THR A 1 -19.14 16.71 -8.05
CA THR A 1 -20.06 16.32 -6.95
C THR A 1 -20.26 17.54 -6.06
N PRO A 2 -21.42 17.70 -5.40
CA PRO A 2 -21.67 18.88 -4.58
C PRO A 2 -20.61 19.03 -3.47
N GLU A 3 -20.18 20.27 -3.22
CA GLU A 3 -19.17 20.58 -2.20
C GLU A 3 -19.75 20.73 -0.80
N THR A 4 -21.08 20.81 -0.70
CA THR A 4 -21.80 20.98 0.56
C THR A 4 -22.73 19.80 0.79
N GLU A 5 -22.94 19.48 2.06
CA GLU A 5 -23.94 18.50 2.47
C GLU A 5 -25.35 19.07 2.27
N GLY A 6 -26.30 18.18 2.00
CA GLY A 6 -27.70 18.57 1.88
C GLY A 6 -28.51 17.68 0.96
N THR A 7 -29.79 18.00 0.85
CA THR A 7 -30.70 17.35 -0.10
C THR A 7 -30.72 18.13 -1.41
N TYR A 8 -30.34 17.46 -2.49
CA TYR A 8 -30.30 18.03 -3.83
C TYR A 8 -31.47 17.47 -4.65
N GLU A 9 -32.18 18.36 -5.34
CA GLU A 9 -33.17 17.97 -6.34
C GLU A 9 -32.46 17.76 -7.68
N ILE A 10 -32.68 16.60 -8.28
CA ILE A 10 -32.20 16.26 -9.62
C ILE A 10 -33.40 16.31 -10.55
N ILE A 11 -33.34 17.23 -11.51
CA ILE A 11 -34.37 17.40 -12.54
C ILE A 11 -33.79 16.92 -13.87
N ALA A 12 -34.45 15.93 -14.46
CA ALA A 12 -34.20 15.51 -15.83
C ALA A 12 -35.32 16.04 -16.72
N SER A 13 -34.95 16.71 -17.81
CA SER A 13 -35.92 17.22 -18.78
C SER A 13 -35.57 16.78 -20.19
N PHE A 14 -36.61 16.53 -20.97
CA PHE A 14 -36.57 16.25 -22.38
C PHE A 14 -37.44 17.28 -23.09
N ALA A 15 -36.84 18.07 -23.97
CA ALA A 15 -37.54 19.16 -24.66
C ALA A 15 -38.59 18.66 -25.67
N GLY A 16 -38.56 17.36 -26.04
CA GLY A 16 -39.35 16.81 -27.13
C GLY A 16 -38.60 16.82 -28.46
N ASP A 17 -39.12 16.05 -29.42
CA ASP A 17 -38.68 16.01 -30.81
C ASP A 17 -39.88 15.85 -31.76
N ALA A 18 -39.62 15.54 -33.04
CA ALA A 18 -40.68 15.38 -34.05
C ALA A 18 -41.65 14.21 -33.75
N SER A 19 -41.22 13.23 -32.95
CA SER A 19 -41.95 12.00 -32.67
C SER A 19 -42.46 11.92 -31.23
N TYR A 20 -41.90 12.70 -30.30
CA TYR A 20 -42.25 12.66 -28.87
C TYR A 20 -42.41 14.05 -28.25
N GLY A 21 -43.41 14.21 -27.39
CA GLY A 21 -43.65 15.45 -26.65
C GLY A 21 -42.61 15.71 -25.55
N SER A 22 -42.56 16.95 -25.07
CA SER A 22 -41.70 17.34 -23.95
C SER A 22 -42.12 16.64 -22.65
N SER A 23 -41.14 16.30 -21.80
CA SER A 23 -41.39 15.71 -20.49
C SER A 23 -40.30 16.09 -19.49
N ALA A 24 -40.61 16.04 -18.20
CA ALA A 24 -39.63 16.20 -17.14
C ALA A 24 -39.98 15.30 -15.95
N ALA A 25 -38.95 14.91 -15.21
CA ALA A 25 -39.06 14.18 -13.95
C ALA A 25 -38.06 14.73 -12.95
N ALA A 26 -38.45 14.74 -11.67
CA ALA A 26 -37.60 15.18 -10.58
C ALA A 26 -37.48 14.08 -9.51
N THR A 27 -36.33 14.02 -8.87
CA THR A 27 -36.09 13.18 -7.68
C THR A 27 -35.14 13.89 -6.73
N THR A 28 -35.05 13.41 -5.49
CA THR A 28 -34.13 13.98 -4.48
C THR A 28 -33.02 13.00 -4.12
N VAL A 29 -31.83 13.53 -3.86
CA VAL A 29 -30.68 12.78 -3.36
C VAL A 29 -30.12 13.48 -2.13
N ALA A 30 -29.86 12.72 -1.07
CA ALA A 30 -29.16 13.23 0.11
C ALA A 30 -27.65 13.07 -0.07
N VAL A 31 -26.90 14.15 0.10
CA VAL A 31 -25.45 14.18 0.12
C VAL A 31 -25.01 14.39 1.56
N GLY A 32 -24.38 13.36 2.14
CA GLY A 32 -23.85 13.41 3.51
C GLY A 32 -22.37 13.78 3.56
N ALA A 33 -21.84 13.84 4.78
CA ALA A 33 -20.45 14.17 5.05
C ALA A 33 -19.45 13.31 4.27
N SER A 34 -18.38 13.95 3.79
CA SER A 34 -17.25 13.24 3.22
C SER A 34 -16.58 12.36 4.27
N GLN A 35 -16.33 11.09 3.93
CA GLN A 35 -15.70 10.17 4.86
C GLN A 35 -14.23 10.56 5.06
N THR A 36 -13.86 10.88 6.29
CA THR A 36 -12.45 11.03 6.69
C THR A 36 -11.89 9.65 7.03
N PRO A 37 -10.65 9.30 6.62
CA PRO A 37 -10.01 8.06 7.04
C PRO A 37 -10.02 7.93 8.58
N ALA A 38 -10.54 6.81 9.09
CA ALA A 38 -10.75 6.61 10.53
C ALA A 38 -9.45 6.40 11.32
N ALA A 39 -8.35 6.04 10.66
CA ALA A 39 -7.05 5.85 11.28
C ALA A 39 -5.90 6.14 10.30
N PRO A 40 -4.73 6.56 10.81
CA PRO A 40 -3.49 6.52 10.04
C PRO A 40 -3.24 5.10 9.51
N ILE A 41 -2.80 5.01 8.26
CA ILE A 41 -2.30 3.75 7.70
C ILE A 41 -0.94 3.52 8.35
N GLU A 42 -0.84 2.54 9.26
CA GLU A 42 0.44 2.16 9.84
C GLU A 42 1.33 1.63 8.70
N PRO A 43 2.54 2.16 8.50
CA PRO A 43 3.49 1.59 7.55
C PRO A 43 3.81 0.16 7.97
N ASP A 44 3.80 -0.78 7.01
CA ASP A 44 4.35 -2.11 7.26
C ASP A 44 5.82 -1.95 7.67
N THR A 45 6.13 -2.14 8.95
CA THR A 45 7.51 -2.20 9.41
C THR A 45 8.17 -3.37 8.68
N PRO A 46 9.27 -3.16 7.93
CA PRO A 46 9.95 -4.27 7.31
C PRO A 46 10.35 -5.26 8.40
N THR A 47 9.98 -6.52 8.24
CA THR A 47 10.50 -7.63 9.06
C THR A 47 11.98 -7.78 8.75
N THR A 48 12.81 -6.90 9.31
CA THR A 48 14.23 -7.17 9.50
C THR A 48 14.26 -8.35 10.46
N GLY A 49 14.47 -9.55 9.92
CA GLY A 49 14.67 -10.75 10.74
C GLY A 49 15.71 -10.47 11.82
N LEU A 50 15.63 -11.18 12.95
CA LEU A 50 16.48 -11.02 14.14
C LEU A 50 18.00 -10.92 13.86
N ILE A 51 18.43 -11.29 12.66
CA ILE A 51 19.77 -11.13 12.13
C ILE A 51 19.60 -10.51 10.74
N SER A 52 20.08 -9.29 10.53
CA SER A 52 20.08 -8.73 9.16
C SER A 52 21.02 -9.54 8.27
N THR A 53 20.77 -9.55 6.96
CA THR A 53 21.56 -10.32 5.99
C THR A 53 23.04 -9.94 6.05
N GLU A 54 23.35 -8.68 6.30
CA GLU A 54 24.71 -8.15 6.50
C GLU A 54 25.41 -8.81 7.70
N LEU A 55 24.70 -8.93 8.83
CA LEU A 55 25.24 -9.57 10.02
C LEU A 55 25.43 -11.08 9.82
N ALA A 56 24.51 -11.75 9.13
CA ALA A 56 24.63 -13.16 8.80
C ALA A 56 25.85 -13.44 7.91
N ILE A 57 26.08 -12.61 6.89
CA ILE A 57 27.24 -12.71 6.00
C ILE A 57 28.55 -12.46 6.76
N ALA A 58 28.59 -11.46 7.65
CA ALA A 58 29.78 -11.15 8.45
C ALA A 58 30.21 -12.34 9.33
N ILE A 59 29.26 -12.99 10.02
CA ILE A 59 29.54 -14.16 10.87
C ILE A 59 30.06 -15.33 10.03
N ALA A 60 29.44 -15.59 8.87
CA ALA A 60 29.87 -16.65 7.97
C ALA A 60 31.31 -16.43 7.45
N ALA A 61 31.66 -15.20 7.09
CA ALA A 61 33.01 -14.85 6.63
C ALA A 61 34.06 -15.07 7.73
N ILE A 62 33.77 -14.64 8.96
CA ILE A 62 34.68 -14.84 10.11
C ILE A 62 34.91 -16.34 10.35
N ALA A 63 33.85 -17.16 10.33
CA ALA A 63 33.97 -18.60 10.49
C ALA A 63 34.86 -19.22 9.39
N ALA A 64 34.67 -18.82 8.13
CA ALA A 64 35.49 -19.29 7.02
C ALA A 64 36.97 -18.91 7.16
N CYS A 65 37.27 -17.68 7.61
CA CYS A 65 38.64 -17.24 7.88
C CYS A 65 39.32 -18.06 8.98
N ILE A 66 38.60 -18.35 10.07
CA ILE A 66 39.12 -19.16 11.18
C ILE A 66 39.40 -20.59 10.71
N ILE A 67 38.45 -21.21 10.01
CA ILE A 67 38.60 -22.56 9.45
C ILE A 67 39.79 -22.61 8.50
N GLY A 68 39.90 -21.63 7.59
CA GLY A 68 41.01 -21.52 6.65
C GLY A 68 42.37 -21.38 7.35
N ALA A 69 42.46 -20.53 8.38
CA ALA A 69 43.67 -20.34 9.15
C ALA A 69 44.08 -21.62 9.90
N VAL A 70 43.15 -22.30 10.56
CA VAL A 70 43.41 -23.55 11.28
C VAL A 70 43.87 -24.65 10.32
N ALA A 71 43.18 -24.82 9.18
CA ALA A 71 43.55 -25.78 8.16
C ALA A 71 44.94 -25.50 7.57
N PHE A 72 45.24 -24.24 7.27
CA PHE A 72 46.55 -23.82 6.78
C PHE A 72 47.67 -24.15 7.77
N PHE A 73 47.50 -23.81 9.05
CA PHE A 73 48.50 -24.12 10.08
C PHE A 73 48.68 -25.62 10.29
N ALA A 74 47.60 -26.41 10.27
CA ALA A 74 47.65 -27.86 10.39
C ALA A 74 48.39 -28.52 9.21
N LEU A 75 48.13 -28.07 7.98
CA LEU A 75 48.82 -28.55 6.78
C LEU A 75 50.30 -28.11 6.77
N ARG A 76 50.60 -26.89 7.25
CA ARG A 76 51.96 -26.37 7.32
C ARG A 76 52.83 -27.13 8.32
N LYS A 77 52.28 -27.61 9.43
CA LYS A 77 53.01 -28.44 10.41
C LYS A 77 53.28 -29.88 9.95
N ARG A 78 52.63 -30.32 8.86
CA ARG A 78 52.81 -31.66 8.26
C ARG A 78 53.82 -31.69 7.11
N LYS A 79 54.41 -30.54 6.75
CA LYS A 79 55.57 -30.42 5.86
C LYS A 79 56.82 -30.19 6.71
#